data_AF-A0A7W1Q2F4-F1
#
_entry.id   AF-A0A7W1Q2F4-F1
#
_cell.length_a   1.000
_cell.length_b   1.000
_cell.length_c   1.000
_cell.angle_alpha   90.00
_cell.angle_beta   90.00
_cell.angle_gamma   90.00
#
_symmetry.space_group_name_H-M   'P 1'
#
loop_
_entity.id
_entity.type
_entity.pdbx_description
1 polymer ?
#
loop_
_entity_poly.entity_id
_entity_poly.type
_entity_poly.pdbx_seq_one_letter_code
_entity_poly.pdbx_strand_id
1 'polypeptide(L)'
;AMETGYQRGRIQDESMLYEHRKHDGTLPIVGVNTFRAPETDAAPPEIELARATDAEKQSQLGRLADFQARHTDEAATAIRRLQDVATGEGNVFDELMRAARVCSLGQLTEAFFEVGGQYRRNM
;
A
#
# COMPACT_ATOMS: atom_id res chain seq x y z
N ALA A 1 -5.82 -15.06 18.14
CA ALA A 1 -6.11 -13.61 18.15
C ALA A 1 -6.18 -13.04 16.74
N MET A 2 -5.10 -13.09 15.94
CA MET A 2 -5.14 -12.62 14.54
C MET A 2 -6.02 -13.48 13.65
N GLU A 3 -5.95 -14.81 13.80
CA GLU A 3 -6.82 -15.76 13.07
C GLU A 3 -8.31 -15.55 13.35
N THR A 4 -8.65 -15.17 14.59
CA THR A 4 -10.02 -14.87 15.02
C THR A 4 -10.42 -13.41 14.76
N GLY A 5 -9.55 -12.60 14.14
CA GLY A 5 -9.82 -11.19 13.83
C GLY A 5 -9.93 -10.26 15.05
N TYR A 6 -9.56 -10.70 16.25
CA TYR A 6 -9.83 -9.97 17.50
C TYR A 6 -9.24 -8.56 17.49
N GLN A 7 -7.97 -8.39 17.12
CA GLN A 7 -7.34 -7.08 17.12
C GLN A 7 -8.03 -6.11 16.15
N ARG A 8 -8.38 -6.59 14.95
CA ARG A 8 -9.10 -5.78 13.98
C ARG A 8 -10.49 -5.40 14.50
N GLY A 9 -11.22 -6.36 15.06
CA GLY A 9 -12.53 -6.11 15.66
C GLY A 9 -12.47 -5.07 16.77
N ARG A 10 -11.52 -5.20 17.71
CA ARG A 10 -11.33 -4.23 18.78
C ARG A 10 -10.96 -2.84 18.26
N ILE A 11 -10.08 -2.74 17.28
CA ILE A 11 -9.74 -1.44 16.65
C ILE A 11 -11.00 -0.81 16.03
N GLN A 12 -11.80 -1.62 15.34
CA GLN A 12 -13.04 -1.16 14.73
C GLN A 12 -14.06 -0.71 15.78
N ASP A 13 -14.26 -1.48 16.85
CA ASP A 13 -15.18 -1.12 17.94
C ASP A 13 -14.78 0.19 18.61
N GLU A 14 -13.48 0.36 18.94
CA GLU A 14 -12.98 1.60 19.54
C GLU A 14 -13.08 2.78 18.57
N SER A 15 -12.85 2.56 17.27
CA SER A 15 -13.05 3.59 16.24
C SER A 15 -14.53 3.99 16.15
N MET A 16 -15.46 3.05 16.22
CA MET A 16 -16.90 3.32 16.21
C MET A 16 -17.33 4.08 17.46
N LEU A 17 -16.80 3.71 18.63
CA LEU A 17 -17.05 4.42 19.88
C LEU A 17 -16.54 5.86 19.82
N TYR A 18 -15.33 6.07 19.30
CA TYR A 18 -14.75 7.40 19.11
C TYR A 18 -15.62 8.25 18.18
N GLU A 19 -15.98 7.73 17.01
CA GLU A 19 -16.81 8.48 16.06
C GLU A 19 -18.21 8.76 16.62
N HIS A 20 -18.82 7.82 17.36
CA HIS A 20 -20.09 8.06 18.05
C HIS A 20 -19.97 9.23 19.03
N ARG A 21 -18.95 9.23 19.88
CA ARG A 21 -18.73 10.30 20.87
C ARG A 21 -18.44 11.66 20.22
N LYS A 22 -17.75 11.65 19.07
CA LYS A 22 -17.52 12.84 18.26
C LYS A 22 -18.82 13.35 17.64
N HIS A 23 -19.70 12.48 17.18
CA HIS A 23 -20.95 12.89 16.55
C HIS A 23 -22.02 13.31 17.57
N ASP A 24 -22.14 12.62 18.70
CA ASP A 24 -23.11 12.92 19.76
C ASP A 24 -22.67 14.10 20.66
N GLY A 25 -21.41 14.53 20.56
CA GLY A 25 -20.85 15.67 21.29
C GLY A 25 -20.33 15.34 22.69
N THR A 26 -20.42 14.08 23.14
CA THR A 26 -19.86 13.63 24.43
C THR A 26 -18.33 13.70 24.45
N LEU A 27 -17.68 13.62 23.28
CA LEU A 27 -16.30 14.02 23.08
C LEU A 27 -16.25 15.42 22.44
N PRO A 28 -15.93 16.48 23.21
CA PRO A 28 -15.89 17.83 22.66
C PRO A 28 -14.70 18.02 21.72
N ILE A 29 -14.98 18.39 20.46
CA ILE A 29 -14.01 18.76 19.44
C ILE A 29 -14.31 20.18 18.95
N VAL A 30 -13.43 21.11 19.36
CA VAL A 30 -13.53 22.54 19.03
C VAL A 30 -13.46 22.76 17.52
N GLY A 31 -14.39 23.55 16.99
CA GLY A 31 -14.48 23.84 15.54
C GLY A 31 -15.16 22.74 14.73
N VAL A 32 -15.56 21.63 15.36
CA VAL A 32 -16.27 20.52 14.71
C VAL A 32 -17.67 20.35 15.30
N ASN A 33 -17.79 19.91 16.56
CA ASN A 33 -19.08 19.64 17.22
C ASN A 33 -19.41 20.64 18.35
N THR A 34 -18.43 21.40 18.82
CA THR A 34 -18.59 22.45 19.84
C THR A 34 -17.77 23.67 19.48
N PHE A 35 -18.15 24.84 19.99
CA PHE A 35 -17.52 26.14 19.67
C PHE A 35 -17.34 26.35 18.15
N ARG A 36 -18.39 26.07 17.35
CA ARG A 36 -18.37 26.30 15.91
C ARG A 36 -18.42 27.81 15.63
N ALA A 37 -17.64 28.26 14.65
CA ALA A 37 -17.76 29.62 14.14
C ALA A 37 -19.19 29.83 13.56
N PRO A 38 -19.76 31.04 13.64
CA PRO A 38 -21.00 31.37 12.95
C PRO A 38 -20.86 31.03 11.46
N GLU A 39 -21.89 30.44 10.86
CA GLU A 39 -21.82 30.14 9.43
C GLU A 39 -21.70 31.45 8.65
N THR A 40 -20.54 31.64 8.04
CA THR A 40 -20.26 32.71 7.08
C THR A 40 -20.45 32.14 5.68
N ASP A 41 -21.15 32.84 4.79
CA ASP A 41 -21.27 32.52 3.35
C ASP A 41 -19.93 32.54 2.57
N ALA A 42 -18.80 32.66 3.27
CA ALA A 42 -17.48 32.61 2.68
C ALA A 42 -17.16 31.17 2.27
N ALA A 43 -16.88 30.98 0.97
CA ALA A 43 -16.36 29.72 0.48
C ALA A 43 -15.10 29.33 1.29
N PRO A 44 -14.95 28.05 1.68
CA PRO A 44 -13.74 27.60 2.34
C PRO A 44 -12.52 27.92 1.46
N PRO A 45 -11.37 28.26 2.06
CA PRO A 45 -10.18 28.60 1.30
C PRO A 45 -9.79 27.43 0.40
N GLU A 46 -9.41 27.74 -0.83
CA GLU A 46 -8.85 26.73 -1.73
C GLU A 46 -7.51 26.26 -1.16
N ILE A 47 -7.39 24.96 -0.92
CA ILE A 47 -6.16 24.33 -0.43
C ILE A 47 -5.51 23.64 -1.61
N GLU A 48 -4.29 24.05 -1.93
CA GLU A 48 -3.49 23.39 -2.96
C GLU A 48 -3.20 21.93 -2.56
N LEU A 49 -3.51 21.00 -3.47
CA LEU A 49 -3.29 19.58 -3.26
C LEU A 49 -2.05 19.13 -4.03
N ALA A 50 -1.09 18.52 -3.34
CA ALA A 50 0.02 17.84 -3.99
C ALA A 50 -0.48 16.58 -4.72
N ARG A 51 -0.41 16.58 -6.06
CA ARG A 51 -0.78 15.45 -6.92
C ARG A 51 0.31 15.19 -7.94
N ALA A 52 0.50 13.92 -8.29
CA ALA A 52 1.41 13.56 -9.38
C ALA A 52 0.87 14.09 -10.72
N THR A 53 1.76 14.69 -11.50
CA THR A 53 1.49 15.17 -12.85
C THR A 53 1.45 14.01 -13.85
N ASP A 54 0.83 14.22 -15.00
CA ASP A 54 0.82 13.20 -16.04
C ASP A 54 2.21 12.98 -16.66
N ALA A 55 3.04 14.01 -16.71
CA ALA A 55 4.42 13.90 -17.18
C ALA A 55 5.24 12.96 -16.28
N GLU A 56 5.08 13.04 -14.95
CA GLU A 56 5.75 12.12 -14.01
C GLU A 56 5.28 10.68 -14.21
N LYS A 57 3.97 10.46 -14.42
CA LYS A 57 3.44 9.11 -14.72
C LYS A 57 4.03 8.54 -16.00
N GLN A 58 4.05 9.32 -17.09
CA GLN A 58 4.64 8.89 -18.36
C GLN A 58 6.14 8.63 -18.22
N SER A 59 6.85 9.44 -17.44
CA SER A 59 8.26 9.21 -17.12
C SER A 59 8.48 7.87 -16.44
N GLN A 60 7.66 7.53 -15.43
CA GLN A 60 7.75 6.24 -14.73
C GLN A 60 7.48 5.05 -15.65
N LEU A 61 6.49 5.15 -16.55
CA LEU A 61 6.21 4.11 -17.55
C LEU A 61 7.39 3.93 -18.51
N GLY A 62 7.96 5.02 -19.03
CA GLY A 62 9.12 4.96 -19.91
C GLY A 62 10.35 4.33 -19.24
N ARG A 63 10.64 4.72 -17.99
CA ARG A 63 11.75 4.16 -17.20
C ARG A 63 11.55 2.67 -16.90
N LEU A 64 10.31 2.24 -16.66
CA LEU A 64 9.98 0.84 -16.43
C LEU A 64 10.20 0.01 -17.70
N ALA A 65 9.69 0.48 -18.84
CA ALA A 65 9.85 -0.21 -20.12
C ALA A 65 11.33 -0.32 -20.52
N ASP A 66 12.11 0.75 -20.35
CA ASP A 66 13.56 0.74 -20.58
C ASP A 66 14.28 -0.25 -19.66
N PHE A 67 13.98 -0.24 -18.36
CA PHE A 67 14.59 -1.18 -17.40
C PHE A 67 14.27 -2.64 -17.77
N GLN A 68 13.02 -2.94 -18.11
CA GLN A 68 12.62 -4.28 -18.52
C GLN A 68 13.33 -4.71 -19.82
N ALA A 69 13.39 -3.82 -20.82
CA ALA A 69 14.07 -4.10 -22.08
C ALA A 69 15.56 -4.42 -21.86
N ARG A 70 16.26 -3.62 -21.03
CA ARG A 70 17.68 -3.80 -20.71
C ARG A 70 18.02 -5.12 -20.03
N HIS A 71 17.08 -5.72 -19.31
CA HIS A 71 17.29 -6.93 -18.50
C HIS A 71 16.49 -8.15 -18.99
N THR A 72 15.96 -8.10 -20.22
CA THR A 72 15.11 -9.15 -20.80
C THR A 72 15.73 -10.55 -20.69
N ASP A 73 17.02 -10.68 -20.98
CA ASP A 73 17.71 -11.97 -21.03
C ASP A 73 17.98 -12.56 -19.63
N GLU A 74 18.18 -11.70 -18.62
CA GLU A 74 18.53 -12.10 -17.26
C GLU A 74 17.29 -12.32 -16.38
N ALA A 75 16.24 -11.53 -16.58
CA ALA A 75 15.06 -11.48 -15.72
C ALA A 75 14.36 -12.84 -15.58
N ALA A 76 14.18 -13.57 -16.68
CA ALA A 76 13.52 -14.88 -16.67
C ALA A 76 14.30 -15.93 -15.86
N THR A 77 15.63 -15.82 -15.79
CA THR A 77 16.46 -16.73 -14.99
C THR A 77 16.44 -16.32 -13.52
N ALA A 78 16.52 -15.02 -13.23
CA ALA A 78 16.43 -14.50 -11.87
C ALA A 78 15.08 -14.81 -11.21
N ILE A 79 13.96 -14.67 -11.94
CA ILE A 79 12.62 -15.00 -11.47
C ILE A 79 12.52 -16.48 -11.08
N ARG A 80 12.98 -17.40 -11.95
CA ARG A 80 12.95 -18.83 -11.66
C ARG A 80 13.77 -19.19 -10.41
N ARG A 81 14.99 -18.64 -10.29
CA ARG A 81 15.81 -18.85 -9.09
C ARG A 81 15.14 -18.36 -7.83
N LEU A 82 14.51 -17.18 -7.89
CA LEU A 82 13.78 -16.63 -6.76
C LEU A 82 12.61 -17.54 -6.36
N GLN A 83 11.86 -18.08 -7.32
CA GLN A 83 10.77 -19.03 -7.10
C GLN A 83 11.27 -20.36 -6.49
N ASP A 84 12.37 -20.90 -7.00
CA ASP A 84 12.99 -22.11 -6.47
C ASP A 84 13.44 -21.91 -5.01
N VAL A 85 14.08 -20.77 -4.71
CA VAL A 85 14.52 -20.43 -3.36
C VAL A 85 13.32 -20.20 -2.43
N ALA A 86 12.26 -19.57 -2.91
CA ALA A 86 11.03 -19.31 -2.14
C ALA A 86 10.22 -20.56 -1.82
N THR A 87 10.32 -21.62 -2.62
CA THR A 87 9.67 -22.92 -2.37
C THR A 87 10.56 -23.92 -1.64
N GLY A 88 11.87 -23.67 -1.61
CA GLY A 88 12.86 -24.47 -0.89
C GLY A 88 13.18 -23.93 0.51
N GLU A 89 14.36 -24.29 1.01
CA GLU A 89 14.87 -23.90 2.34
C GLU A 89 15.90 -22.76 2.28
N GLY A 90 16.05 -22.11 1.13
CA GLY A 90 17.07 -21.08 0.92
C GLY A 90 16.68 -19.71 1.50
N ASN A 91 17.66 -18.81 1.61
CA ASN A 91 17.41 -17.43 2.04
C ASN A 91 16.80 -16.61 0.90
N VAL A 92 15.48 -16.46 0.93
CA VAL A 92 14.71 -15.69 -0.07
C VAL A 92 15.18 -14.25 -0.21
N PHE A 93 15.56 -13.60 0.89
CA PHE A 93 15.97 -12.20 0.84
C PHE A 93 17.32 -12.01 0.13
N ASP A 94 18.25 -12.95 0.30
CA ASP A 94 19.53 -12.93 -0.41
C ASP A 94 19.32 -13.03 -1.93
N GLU A 95 18.45 -13.94 -2.38
CA GLU A 95 18.14 -14.06 -3.81
C GLU A 95 17.33 -12.87 -4.33
N LEU A 96 16.43 -12.31 -3.51
CA LEU A 96 15.70 -11.08 -3.84
C LEU A 96 16.65 -9.91 -4.12
N MET A 97 17.71 -9.74 -3.33
CA MET A 97 18.71 -8.68 -3.53
C MET A 97 19.49 -8.83 -4.84
N ARG A 98 19.62 -10.06 -5.36
CA ARG A 98 20.17 -10.31 -6.70
C ARG A 98 19.13 -10.03 -7.79
N ALA A 99 17.93 -10.60 -7.65
CA ALA A 99 16.87 -10.46 -8.64
C ALA A 99 16.42 -9.00 -8.83
N ALA A 100 16.39 -8.20 -7.77
CA ALA A 100 16.01 -6.77 -7.83
C ALA A 100 16.93 -5.90 -8.71
N ARG A 101 18.11 -6.40 -9.11
CA ARG A 101 19.01 -5.71 -10.05
C ARG A 101 18.54 -5.81 -11.50
N VAL A 102 17.72 -6.83 -11.82
CA VAL A 102 17.31 -7.17 -13.20
C VAL A 102 15.80 -7.36 -13.34
N CYS A 103 15.06 -7.39 -12.23
CA CYS A 103 13.61 -7.52 -12.18
C CYS A 103 12.97 -6.31 -11.51
N SER A 104 11.87 -5.83 -12.08
CA SER A 104 11.05 -4.77 -11.50
C SER A 104 10.24 -5.27 -10.29
N LEU A 105 9.75 -4.35 -9.46
CA LEU A 105 8.92 -4.70 -8.30
C LEU A 105 7.68 -5.53 -8.68
N GLY A 106 7.05 -5.23 -9.82
CA GLY A 106 5.89 -5.99 -10.33
C GLY A 106 6.25 -7.44 -10.66
N GLN A 107 7.33 -7.65 -11.43
CA GLN A 107 7.82 -8.99 -11.77
C GLN A 107 8.17 -9.82 -10.54
N LEU A 108 8.82 -9.21 -9.54
CA LEU A 108 9.16 -9.90 -8.28
C LEU A 108 7.89 -10.27 -7.48
N THR A 109 6.91 -9.37 -7.43
CA THR A 109 5.65 -9.59 -6.71
C THR A 109 4.83 -10.71 -7.36
N GLU A 110 4.72 -10.70 -8.70
CA GLU A 110 4.05 -11.75 -9.47
C GLU A 110 4.73 -13.10 -9.27
N ALA A 111 6.06 -13.14 -9.32
CA ALA A 111 6.84 -14.35 -9.05
C ALA A 111 6.52 -14.95 -7.67
N PHE A 112 6.42 -14.10 -6.63
CA PHE A 112 6.02 -14.55 -5.28
C PHE A 112 4.56 -14.99 -5.21
N PHE A 113 3.65 -14.38 -5.95
CA PHE A 113 2.25 -14.80 -5.96
C PHE A 113 2.05 -16.21 -6.55
N GLU A 114 2.85 -16.58 -7.55
CA GLU A 114 2.77 -17.90 -8.18
C GLU A 114 3.17 -19.03 -7.22
N VAL A 115 4.10 -18.78 -6.29
CA VAL A 115 4.64 -19.83 -5.40
C VAL A 115 4.23 -19.70 -3.93
N GLY A 116 4.03 -18.48 -3.44
CA GLY A 116 3.68 -18.17 -2.04
C GLY A 116 2.20 -17.83 -1.84
N GLY A 117 1.43 -17.72 -2.93
CA GLY A 117 0.04 -17.30 -2.91
C GLY A 117 -0.12 -15.81 -2.61
N GLN A 118 -1.39 -15.39 -2.48
CA GLN A 118 -1.76 -14.01 -2.21
C GLN A 118 -2.38 -13.89 -0.82
N TYR A 119 -2.18 -12.75 -0.17
CA TYR A 119 -2.86 -12.47 1.09
C TYR A 119 -4.37 -12.53 0.89
N ARG A 120 -5.01 -13.45 1.60
CA ARG A 120 -6.48 -13.54 1.67
C ARG A 120 -6.97 -12.64 2.78
N ARG A 121 -7.81 -11.67 2.43
CA ARG A 121 -8.51 -10.85 3.42
C ARG A 121 -9.42 -11.76 4.25
N ASN A 122 -9.12 -11.93 5.53
CA ASN A 122 -10.09 -12.47 6.48
C ASN A 122 -11.17 -11.40 6.69
N MET A 123 -12.45 -11.77 6.76
CA MET A 123 -13.53 -10.85 7.14
C MET A 123 -13.73 -10.87 8.65
#